data_AF-A0A0C1U7N3-F1
#
_entry.id   AF-A0A0C1U7N3-F1
#
_cell.length_a   1.000
_cell.length_b   1.000
_cell.length_c   1.000
_cell.angle_alpha   90.00
_cell.angle_beta   90.00
_cell.angle_gamma   90.00
#
_symmetry.space_group_name_H-M   'P 1'
#
loop_
_entity.id
_entity.type
_entity.pdbx_description
1 polymer ?
#
loop_
_entity_poly.entity_id
_entity_poly.type
_entity_poly.pdbx_seq_one_letter_code
_entity_poly.pdbx_strand_id
1 'polypeptide(L)'
;MCNKPIYQIGIVLFIYLTIRSIMEIYALKNVSLFKEGREMIISQLKLSRRDREYKLCPEHIRDSVVYNYLFKGESHRWLDENVIGQNSSYSRGYMAMGILHYFGLANDHKGIFKDKSIHEAISILEESNVSDFSKIVISLYRYYHNDYTLDGIEYFTPSTDSPQIVKEVGTSQYTDGVRIEKEYHNILNPFGTKFYTERGSARPIKVMFNNKIFDAEYRYEGQLDKSKELQSIRFRKELKSEFKRVFPELNGTFTIQYGYDLNHFVFTHQAKEIYYPEDEENEYFEGKIAFRKHRTRERNPKVIKKAKERFMKINNGRLFCEACGFDFFEVYGERGKDFIEGHHTKFVSELSDGDMTRVEDIAMLCSNCHRMIHRKSVLTVSELAEKVEDIKRKKRL
;
A
#
# COMPACT_ATOMS: atom_id res chain seq x y z
N MET A 1 -25.16 60.34 -6.39
CA MET A 1 -26.32 60.07 -7.26
C MET A 1 -25.75 59.73 -8.63
N CYS A 2 -25.52 58.47 -9.02
CA CYS A 2 -26.47 57.39 -9.31
C CYS A 2 -27.52 57.75 -10.38
N ASN A 3 -27.31 57.31 -11.62
CA ASN A 3 -28.24 56.41 -12.30
C ASN A 3 -27.58 55.72 -13.51
N LYS A 4 -27.77 54.40 -13.58
CA LYS A 4 -27.28 53.46 -14.61
C LYS A 4 -28.08 53.59 -15.92
N PRO A 5 -27.47 53.33 -17.09
CA PRO A 5 -28.22 53.24 -18.34
C PRO A 5 -28.60 51.78 -18.69
N ILE A 6 -29.76 51.72 -19.36
CA ILE A 6 -30.66 50.60 -19.70
C ILE A 6 -30.07 49.54 -20.69
N TYR A 7 -28.76 49.50 -20.93
CA TYR A 7 -28.18 48.67 -21.99
C TYR A 7 -27.94 47.18 -21.64
N GLN A 8 -28.29 46.73 -20.42
CA GLN A 8 -27.99 45.35 -19.98
C GLN A 8 -29.08 44.30 -20.28
N ILE A 9 -30.28 44.68 -20.70
CA ILE A 9 -31.38 43.69 -20.86
C ILE A 9 -31.32 42.96 -22.21
N GLY A 10 -30.86 43.62 -23.28
CA GLY A 10 -30.74 42.99 -24.60
C GLY A 10 -29.63 41.94 -24.72
N ILE A 11 -28.50 42.15 -24.03
CA ILE A 11 -27.35 41.22 -24.06
C ILE A 11 -27.66 39.96 -23.23
N VAL A 12 -28.37 40.09 -22.11
CA VAL A 12 -28.75 38.94 -21.27
C VAL A 12 -29.73 38.02 -22.01
N LEU A 13 -30.65 38.55 -22.82
CA LEU A 13 -31.57 37.71 -23.58
C LEU A 13 -30.89 36.98 -24.75
N PHE A 14 -29.90 37.60 -25.41
CA PHE A 14 -29.13 36.95 -26.46
C PHE A 14 -28.17 35.89 -25.91
N ILE A 15 -27.54 36.15 -24.76
CA ILE A 15 -26.72 35.17 -24.02
C ILE A 15 -27.59 34.03 -23.48
N TYR A 16 -28.81 34.29 -22.99
CA TYR A 16 -29.68 33.23 -22.48
C TYR A 16 -30.20 32.32 -23.60
N LEU A 17 -30.49 32.86 -24.79
CA LEU A 17 -30.88 32.05 -25.95
C LEU A 17 -29.69 31.26 -26.54
N THR A 18 -28.47 31.83 -26.57
CA THR A 18 -27.27 31.09 -26.99
C THR A 18 -26.80 30.08 -25.95
N ILE A 19 -26.89 30.36 -24.65
CA ILE A 19 -26.61 29.39 -23.58
C ILE A 19 -27.67 28.30 -23.58
N ARG A 20 -28.95 28.59 -23.85
CA ARG A 20 -29.97 27.54 -23.94
C ARG A 20 -29.77 26.66 -25.18
N SER A 21 -29.36 27.21 -26.32
CA SER A 21 -28.95 26.40 -27.47
C SER A 21 -27.66 25.62 -27.21
N ILE A 22 -26.68 26.17 -26.48
CA ILE A 22 -25.46 25.45 -26.08
C ILE A 22 -25.76 24.38 -25.03
N MET A 23 -26.69 24.61 -24.11
CA MET A 23 -27.17 23.66 -23.11
C MET A 23 -28.03 22.57 -23.73
N GLU A 24 -28.86 22.87 -24.74
CA GLU A 24 -29.56 21.85 -25.53
C GLU A 24 -28.59 21.09 -26.42
N ILE A 25 -27.54 21.71 -26.97
CA ILE A 25 -26.46 21.02 -27.67
C ILE A 25 -25.61 20.17 -26.71
N TYR A 26 -25.36 20.61 -25.46
CA TYR A 26 -24.66 19.84 -24.43
C TYR A 26 -25.54 18.72 -23.86
N ALA A 27 -26.84 18.93 -23.74
CA ALA A 27 -27.81 17.92 -23.35
C ALA A 27 -28.04 16.90 -24.49
N LEU A 28 -27.97 17.32 -25.75
CA LEU A 28 -28.02 16.43 -26.92
C LEU A 28 -26.65 15.78 -27.24
N LYS A 29 -25.53 16.32 -26.74
CA LYS A 29 -24.18 15.72 -26.84
C LYS A 29 -23.78 14.85 -25.65
N ASN A 30 -24.54 14.89 -24.54
CA ASN A 30 -24.43 13.93 -23.45
C ASN A 30 -25.64 12.98 -23.38
N VAL A 31 -26.39 12.89 -24.47
CA VAL A 31 -27.06 11.65 -24.86
C VAL A 31 -26.13 10.94 -25.83
N SER A 32 -25.86 9.67 -25.57
CA SER A 32 -25.04 8.72 -26.35
C SER A 32 -23.53 8.64 -26.04
N LEU A 33 -23.22 8.12 -24.84
CA LEU A 33 -22.37 6.91 -24.78
C LEU A 33 -23.21 5.72 -24.28
N PHE A 34 -24.37 5.54 -24.89
CA PHE A 34 -24.94 4.22 -25.08
C PHE A 34 -24.12 3.55 -26.18
N LYS A 35 -23.06 2.83 -25.79
CA LYS A 35 -22.59 1.71 -26.60
C LYS A 35 -23.42 0.50 -26.17
N GLU A 36 -24.45 0.26 -26.97
CA GLU A 36 -25.08 -1.05 -27.19
C GLU A 36 -25.26 -1.96 -25.96
N GLY A 37 -26.45 -1.88 -25.37
CA GLY A 37 -27.27 -3.10 -25.26
C GLY A 37 -26.98 -4.06 -24.11
N ARG A 38 -27.01 -3.56 -22.87
CA ARG A 38 -27.69 -4.17 -21.69
C ARG A 38 -27.35 -3.35 -20.45
N GLU A 39 -28.36 -2.78 -19.80
CA GLU A 39 -28.21 -2.27 -18.44
C GLU A 39 -27.82 -3.48 -17.58
N MET A 40 -26.58 -3.50 -17.09
CA MET A 40 -26.07 -4.65 -16.36
C MET A 40 -26.64 -4.62 -14.95
N ILE A 41 -27.64 -5.46 -14.69
CA ILE A 41 -28.27 -5.56 -13.38
C ILE A 41 -27.34 -6.35 -12.47
N ILE A 42 -26.78 -5.68 -11.46
CA ILE A 42 -25.98 -6.32 -10.41
C ILE A 42 -26.88 -6.53 -9.20
N SER A 43 -26.95 -7.76 -8.71
CA SER A 43 -27.71 -8.11 -7.51
C SER A 43 -27.07 -7.56 -6.23
N GLN A 44 -27.87 -7.44 -5.16
CA GLN A 44 -27.36 -7.10 -3.83
C GLN A 44 -26.47 -8.21 -3.26
N LEU A 45 -25.44 -7.81 -2.51
CA LEU A 45 -24.57 -8.73 -1.79
C LEU A 45 -25.30 -9.39 -0.62
N LYS A 46 -25.10 -10.71 -0.47
CA LYS A 46 -25.65 -11.52 0.64
C LYS A 46 -24.56 -11.83 1.65
N LEU A 47 -24.17 -10.84 2.45
CA LEU A 47 -23.05 -10.94 3.39
C LEU A 47 -23.27 -12.04 4.46
N SER A 48 -22.26 -12.89 4.62
CA SER A 48 -22.21 -13.90 5.67
C SER A 48 -21.28 -13.48 6.81
N ARG A 49 -21.66 -13.77 8.06
CA ARG A 49 -20.77 -13.60 9.25
C ARG A 49 -19.74 -14.73 9.40
N ARG A 50 -19.88 -15.81 8.63
CA ARG A 50 -18.96 -16.96 8.66
C ARG A 50 -17.72 -16.64 7.83
N ASP A 51 -16.55 -16.68 8.45
CA ASP A 51 -15.27 -16.30 7.83
C ASP A 51 -14.15 -17.35 7.99
N ARG A 52 -14.48 -18.57 8.45
CA ARG A 52 -13.51 -19.64 8.70
C ARG A 52 -12.70 -19.97 7.45
N GLU A 53 -13.38 -20.26 6.35
CA GLU A 53 -12.76 -20.64 5.08
C GLU A 53 -11.99 -19.46 4.46
N TYR A 54 -12.49 -18.24 4.65
CA TYR A 54 -11.83 -17.00 4.24
C TYR A 54 -10.52 -16.74 5.02
N LYS A 55 -10.44 -17.09 6.31
CA LYS A 55 -9.21 -16.94 7.11
C LYS A 55 -8.16 -18.02 6.83
N LEU A 56 -8.60 -19.20 6.40
CA LEU A 56 -7.70 -20.32 6.11
C LEU A 56 -7.06 -20.24 4.71
N CYS A 57 -7.52 -19.31 3.87
CA CYS A 57 -7.10 -19.20 2.48
C CYS A 57 -6.25 -17.93 2.27
N PRO A 58 -5.04 -18.02 1.69
CA PRO A 58 -4.21 -16.86 1.39
C PRO A 58 -4.90 -15.85 0.45
N GLU A 59 -4.60 -14.57 0.61
CA GLU A 59 -5.22 -13.43 -0.08
C GLU A 59 -5.14 -13.55 -1.61
N HIS A 60 -3.99 -13.95 -2.14
CA HIS A 60 -3.83 -14.20 -3.57
C HIS A 60 -4.70 -15.34 -4.10
N ILE A 61 -4.95 -16.38 -3.28
CA ILE A 61 -5.87 -17.46 -3.65
C ILE A 61 -7.32 -16.98 -3.55
N ARG A 62 -7.67 -16.21 -2.51
CA ARG A 62 -9.01 -15.61 -2.36
C ARG A 62 -9.36 -14.70 -3.52
N ASP A 63 -8.44 -13.83 -3.91
CA ASP A 63 -8.62 -12.87 -5.00
C ASP A 63 -8.71 -13.58 -6.36
N SER A 64 -7.93 -14.66 -6.54
CA SER A 64 -8.06 -15.56 -7.71
C SER A 64 -9.42 -16.28 -7.74
N VAL A 65 -9.94 -16.70 -6.59
CA VAL A 65 -11.29 -17.28 -6.47
C VAL A 65 -12.37 -16.26 -6.89
N VAL A 66 -12.28 -15.02 -6.39
CA VAL A 66 -13.20 -13.93 -6.75
C VAL A 66 -13.13 -13.63 -8.24
N TYR A 67 -11.94 -13.49 -8.82
CA TYR A 67 -11.76 -13.24 -10.25
C TYR A 67 -12.36 -14.36 -11.11
N ASN A 68 -12.01 -15.62 -10.85
CA ASN A 68 -12.50 -16.74 -11.65
C ASN A 68 -14.02 -16.91 -11.51
N TYR A 69 -14.60 -16.62 -10.35
CA TYR A 69 -16.05 -16.67 -10.18
C TYR A 69 -16.77 -15.56 -10.98
N LEU A 70 -16.28 -14.32 -10.91
CA LEU A 70 -16.94 -13.15 -11.50
C LEU A 70 -16.70 -13.03 -13.02
N PHE A 71 -15.52 -13.38 -13.51
CA PHE A 71 -15.12 -13.19 -14.92
C PHE A 71 -15.12 -14.48 -15.73
N LYS A 72 -14.85 -15.64 -15.11
CA LYS A 72 -14.84 -16.92 -15.83
C LYS A 72 -16.13 -17.71 -15.63
N GLY A 73 -16.89 -17.40 -14.58
CA GLY A 73 -18.11 -18.12 -14.24
C GLY A 73 -17.82 -19.55 -13.80
N GLU A 74 -16.70 -19.76 -13.10
CA GLU A 74 -16.30 -21.09 -12.65
C GLU A 74 -17.16 -21.59 -11.48
N SER A 75 -17.39 -22.90 -11.43
CA SER A 75 -18.16 -23.51 -10.33
C SER A 75 -17.36 -23.58 -9.03
N HIS A 76 -18.03 -23.62 -7.87
CA HIS A 76 -17.34 -23.79 -6.58
C HIS A 76 -16.43 -25.02 -6.56
N ARG A 77 -16.87 -26.12 -7.18
CA ARG A 77 -16.08 -27.36 -7.28
C ARG A 77 -14.83 -27.18 -8.14
N TRP A 78 -14.96 -26.46 -9.26
CA TRP A 78 -13.83 -26.14 -10.13
C TRP A 78 -12.81 -25.25 -9.41
N LEU A 79 -13.28 -24.24 -8.67
CA LEU A 79 -12.45 -23.33 -7.90
C LEU A 79 -11.68 -24.06 -6.79
N ASP A 80 -12.33 -24.98 -6.08
CA ASP A 80 -11.68 -25.82 -5.07
C ASP A 80 -10.53 -26.64 -5.70
N GLU A 81 -10.74 -27.25 -6.86
CA GLU A 81 -9.76 -28.12 -7.51
C GLU A 81 -8.62 -27.37 -8.18
N ASN A 82 -8.94 -26.31 -8.94
CA ASN A 82 -8.00 -25.66 -9.86
C ASN A 82 -7.39 -24.36 -9.32
N VAL A 83 -7.98 -23.77 -8.28
CA VAL A 83 -7.48 -22.53 -7.66
C VAL A 83 -6.98 -22.78 -6.24
N ILE A 84 -7.77 -23.47 -5.42
CA ILE A 84 -7.44 -23.71 -4.01
C ILE A 84 -6.57 -24.96 -3.83
N GLY A 85 -6.60 -25.90 -4.79
CA GLY A 85 -5.81 -27.14 -4.75
C GLY A 85 -6.36 -28.20 -3.81
N GLN A 86 -7.67 -28.22 -3.58
CA GLN A 86 -8.37 -29.22 -2.78
C GLN A 86 -8.90 -30.36 -3.65
N ASN A 87 -8.86 -31.59 -3.12
CA ASN A 87 -9.40 -32.74 -3.84
C ASN A 87 -10.93 -32.63 -3.95
N SER A 88 -11.44 -32.56 -5.19
CA SER A 88 -12.86 -32.37 -5.52
C SER A 88 -13.78 -33.54 -5.13
N SER A 89 -13.20 -34.64 -4.66
CA SER A 89 -13.92 -35.78 -4.07
C SER A 89 -14.32 -35.53 -2.62
N TYR A 90 -13.63 -34.64 -1.90
CA TYR A 90 -13.83 -34.37 -0.48
C TYR A 90 -14.43 -32.98 -0.21
N SER A 91 -13.98 -31.94 -0.91
CA SER A 91 -14.35 -30.56 -0.54
C SER A 91 -15.74 -30.13 -1.00
N ARG A 92 -16.39 -30.83 -1.95
CA ARG A 92 -17.73 -30.53 -2.51
C ARG A 92 -17.95 -29.04 -2.93
N GLY A 93 -16.90 -28.23 -3.07
CA GLY A 93 -17.00 -26.79 -3.31
C GLY A 93 -17.14 -25.92 -2.06
N TYR A 94 -17.04 -26.47 -0.85
CA TYR A 94 -17.33 -25.75 0.39
C TYR A 94 -16.29 -24.66 0.71
N MET A 95 -15.02 -24.85 0.32
CA MET A 95 -13.96 -23.85 0.57
C MET A 95 -14.22 -22.59 -0.24
N ALA A 96 -14.33 -22.72 -1.57
CA ALA A 96 -14.66 -21.62 -2.47
C ALA A 96 -16.01 -20.98 -2.11
N MET A 97 -17.03 -21.78 -1.79
CA MET A 97 -18.33 -21.27 -1.34
C MET A 97 -18.20 -20.39 -0.09
N GLY A 98 -17.42 -20.83 0.91
CA GLY A 98 -17.18 -20.05 2.14
C GLY A 98 -16.48 -18.72 1.86
N ILE A 99 -15.49 -18.72 0.96
CA ILE A 99 -14.80 -17.48 0.54
C ILE A 99 -15.77 -16.54 -0.17
N LEU A 100 -16.53 -17.02 -1.16
CA LEU A 100 -17.46 -16.20 -1.94
C LEU A 100 -18.58 -15.60 -1.05
N HIS A 101 -19.12 -16.39 -0.13
CA HIS A 101 -20.12 -15.94 0.83
C HIS A 101 -19.61 -14.85 1.78
N TYR A 102 -18.31 -14.86 2.12
CA TYR A 102 -17.70 -13.79 2.90
C TYR A 102 -17.74 -12.44 2.16
N PHE A 103 -17.53 -12.46 0.84
CA PHE A 103 -17.71 -11.28 -0.02
C PHE A 103 -19.19 -10.96 -0.32
N GLY A 104 -20.12 -11.82 0.11
CA GLY A 104 -21.54 -11.71 -0.19
C GLY A 104 -21.91 -12.10 -1.62
N LEU A 105 -20.99 -12.75 -2.34
CA LEU A 105 -21.21 -13.22 -3.71
C LEU A 105 -22.12 -14.45 -3.70
N ALA A 106 -23.16 -14.39 -4.52
CA ALA A 106 -24.13 -15.45 -4.75
C ALA A 106 -24.21 -15.79 -6.25
N ASN A 107 -25.00 -16.82 -6.61
CA ASN A 107 -25.06 -17.35 -7.97
C ASN A 107 -25.37 -16.30 -9.05
N ASP A 108 -26.14 -15.26 -8.73
CA ASP A 108 -26.48 -14.18 -9.67
C ASP A 108 -25.26 -13.33 -10.09
N HIS A 109 -24.16 -13.39 -9.34
CA HIS A 109 -22.91 -12.68 -9.64
C HIS A 109 -21.95 -13.52 -10.49
N LYS A 110 -22.24 -14.82 -10.66
CA LYS A 110 -21.33 -15.76 -11.32
C LYS A 110 -21.21 -15.42 -12.81
N GLY A 111 -20.01 -15.09 -13.25
CA GLY A 111 -19.75 -14.72 -14.64
C GLY A 111 -20.35 -13.38 -15.07
N ILE A 112 -20.76 -12.52 -14.12
CA ILE A 112 -21.40 -11.23 -14.43
C ILE A 112 -20.50 -10.29 -15.24
N PHE A 113 -19.17 -10.46 -15.15
CA PHE A 113 -18.17 -9.67 -15.89
C PHE A 113 -17.47 -10.47 -17.00
N LYS A 114 -18.08 -11.55 -17.51
CA LYS A 114 -17.43 -12.45 -18.48
C LYS A 114 -16.92 -11.76 -19.75
N ASP A 115 -17.61 -10.70 -20.17
CA ASP A 115 -17.30 -9.92 -21.38
C ASP A 115 -16.74 -8.53 -21.03
N LYS A 116 -16.19 -8.33 -19.82
CA LYS A 116 -15.65 -7.05 -19.34
C LYS A 116 -14.20 -7.19 -18.92
N SER A 117 -13.44 -6.11 -19.07
CA SER A 117 -12.12 -5.96 -18.44
C SER A 117 -12.25 -5.72 -16.93
N ILE A 118 -11.16 -5.96 -16.18
CA ILE A 118 -11.15 -5.71 -14.73
C ILE A 118 -11.39 -4.22 -14.42
N HIS A 119 -10.81 -3.30 -15.19
CA HIS A 119 -11.05 -1.87 -15.01
C HIS A 119 -12.53 -1.49 -15.20
N GLU A 120 -13.17 -1.99 -16.26
CA GLU A 120 -14.59 -1.74 -16.49
C GLU A 120 -15.45 -2.30 -15.35
N ALA A 121 -15.15 -3.52 -14.88
CA ALA A 121 -15.85 -4.11 -13.75
C ALA A 121 -15.69 -3.28 -12.47
N ILE A 122 -14.48 -2.79 -12.18
CA ILE A 122 -14.21 -1.91 -11.03
C ILE A 122 -15.02 -0.62 -11.13
N SER A 123 -14.99 0.08 -12.28
CA SER A 123 -15.78 1.30 -12.47
C SER A 123 -17.27 1.05 -12.27
N ILE A 124 -17.80 -0.06 -12.81
CA ILE A 124 -19.21 -0.43 -12.62
C ILE A 124 -19.54 -0.71 -11.14
N LEU A 125 -18.65 -1.37 -10.40
CA LEU A 125 -18.84 -1.65 -8.97
C LEU A 125 -18.74 -0.39 -8.11
N GLU A 126 -17.83 0.53 -8.43
CA GLU A 126 -17.63 1.80 -7.72
C GLU A 126 -18.78 2.80 -7.96
N GLU A 127 -19.37 2.79 -9.16
CA GLU A 127 -20.52 3.61 -9.52
C GLU A 127 -21.86 3.03 -9.04
N SER A 128 -21.88 1.74 -8.66
CA SER A 128 -23.08 1.05 -8.18
C SER A 128 -23.49 1.53 -6.78
N ASN A 129 -24.76 1.94 -6.65
CA ASN A 129 -25.37 2.26 -5.36
C ASN A 129 -26.16 1.06 -4.77
N VAL A 130 -26.03 -0.14 -5.35
CA VAL A 130 -26.85 -1.31 -4.99
C VAL A 130 -26.36 -1.99 -3.70
N SER A 131 -25.05 -2.00 -3.46
CA SER A 131 -24.40 -2.58 -2.27
C SER A 131 -23.00 -2.01 -2.09
N ASP A 132 -22.40 -2.21 -0.93
CA ASP A 132 -20.98 -1.88 -0.70
C ASP A 132 -20.07 -2.96 -1.30
N PHE A 133 -19.58 -2.72 -2.52
CA PHE A 133 -18.68 -3.62 -3.23
C PHE A 133 -17.19 -3.36 -2.93
N SER A 134 -16.85 -2.49 -1.96
CA SER A 134 -15.46 -2.08 -1.68
C SER A 134 -14.50 -3.25 -1.49
N LYS A 135 -14.91 -4.32 -0.79
CA LYS A 135 -14.10 -5.54 -0.61
C LYS A 135 -13.78 -6.24 -1.93
N ILE A 136 -14.74 -6.30 -2.85
CA ILE A 136 -14.57 -6.93 -4.17
C ILE A 136 -13.69 -6.03 -5.05
N VAL A 137 -13.88 -4.71 -5.00
CA VAL A 137 -13.04 -3.74 -5.71
C VAL A 137 -11.58 -3.86 -5.28
N ILE A 138 -11.31 -3.89 -3.96
CA ILE A 138 -9.95 -4.08 -3.42
C ILE A 138 -9.37 -5.43 -3.88
N SER A 139 -10.15 -6.51 -3.80
CA SER A 139 -9.75 -7.85 -4.27
C SER A 139 -9.35 -7.85 -5.76
N LEU A 140 -10.12 -7.18 -6.62
CA LEU A 140 -9.85 -7.06 -8.04
C LEU A 140 -8.63 -6.17 -8.34
N TYR A 141 -8.42 -5.07 -7.60
CA TYR A 141 -7.21 -4.26 -7.71
C TYR A 141 -5.96 -5.05 -7.36
N ARG A 142 -5.97 -5.79 -6.23
CA ARG A 142 -4.84 -6.64 -5.84
C ARG A 142 -4.57 -7.74 -6.86
N TYR A 143 -5.62 -8.39 -7.37
CA TYR A 143 -5.49 -9.38 -8.43
C TYR A 143 -4.88 -8.79 -9.70
N TYR A 144 -5.34 -7.62 -10.13
CA TYR A 144 -4.91 -6.98 -11.37
C TYR A 144 -3.45 -6.51 -11.31
N HIS A 145 -3.05 -5.86 -10.22
CA HIS A 145 -1.69 -5.37 -10.04
C HIS A 145 -0.73 -6.43 -9.53
N ASN A 146 -1.23 -7.63 -9.21
CA ASN A 146 -0.50 -8.65 -8.46
C ASN A 146 0.13 -8.05 -7.18
N ASP A 147 -0.59 -7.09 -6.58
CA ASP A 147 -0.17 -6.28 -5.44
C ASP A 147 -0.72 -6.90 -4.16
N TYR A 148 -0.15 -8.05 -3.83
CA TYR A 148 -0.43 -8.72 -2.57
C TYR A 148 0.58 -8.23 -1.55
N THR A 149 0.11 -7.50 -0.54
CA THR A 149 0.81 -7.43 0.74
C THR A 149 0.78 -8.84 1.32
N LEU A 150 1.80 -9.62 0.99
CA LEU A 150 1.85 -11.08 1.15
C LEU A 150 1.32 -11.52 2.52
N ASP A 151 0.14 -12.16 2.53
CA ASP A 151 -0.30 -12.97 3.65
C ASP A 151 0.86 -13.84 4.14
N GLY A 152 1.23 -13.70 5.42
CA GLY A 152 2.37 -14.37 6.04
C GLY A 152 3.58 -13.47 6.36
N ILE A 153 3.60 -12.19 6.00
CA ILE A 153 4.67 -11.25 6.43
C ILE A 153 4.79 -11.16 7.96
N GLU A 154 3.71 -11.35 8.71
CA GLU A 154 3.76 -11.42 10.18
C GLU A 154 4.75 -12.49 10.69
N TYR A 155 4.88 -13.61 9.97
CA TYR A 155 5.86 -14.64 10.29
C TYR A 155 7.31 -14.22 10.03
N PHE A 156 7.53 -13.13 9.30
CA PHE A 156 8.84 -12.55 8.99
C PHE A 156 9.11 -11.25 9.75
N THR A 157 8.34 -10.96 10.81
CA THR A 157 8.74 -9.95 11.79
C THR A 157 9.83 -10.57 12.66
N PRO A 158 11.07 -10.04 12.70
CA PRO A 158 12.14 -10.62 13.51
C PRO A 158 11.69 -10.78 14.96
N SER A 159 11.82 -11.98 15.51
CA SER A 159 11.48 -12.20 16.92
C SER A 159 12.43 -11.42 17.82
N THR A 160 11.96 -10.95 18.97
CA THR A 160 12.76 -10.16 19.92
C THR A 160 13.94 -10.93 20.49
N ASP A 161 13.87 -12.26 20.50
CA ASP A 161 14.94 -13.17 20.91
C ASP A 161 15.82 -13.66 19.76
N SER A 162 15.51 -13.30 18.50
CA SER A 162 16.31 -13.73 17.36
C SER A 162 17.66 -13.04 17.34
N PRO A 163 18.78 -13.79 17.34
CA PRO A 163 20.10 -13.22 17.13
C PRO A 163 20.19 -12.63 15.73
N GLN A 164 20.93 -11.51 15.61
CA GLN A 164 21.24 -10.90 14.33
C GLN A 164 22.60 -11.45 13.84
N ILE A 165 22.56 -12.46 12.99
CA ILE A 165 23.78 -13.09 12.46
C ILE A 165 24.26 -12.28 11.25
N VAL A 166 25.45 -11.69 11.31
CA VAL A 166 26.03 -10.91 10.21
C VAL A 166 26.87 -11.81 9.31
N LYS A 167 26.72 -11.66 7.99
CA LYS A 167 27.42 -12.43 6.96
C LYS A 167 27.98 -11.51 5.88
N GLU A 168 29.20 -11.80 5.46
CA GLU A 168 29.77 -11.24 4.24
C GLU A 168 29.22 -12.01 3.03
N VAL A 169 28.94 -11.28 1.94
CA VAL A 169 28.55 -11.88 0.67
C VAL A 169 29.77 -12.52 0.03
N GLY A 170 29.68 -13.82 -0.24
CA GLY A 170 30.71 -14.61 -0.90
C GLY A 170 30.12 -15.53 -1.97
N THR A 171 30.99 -16.32 -2.61
CA THR A 171 30.61 -17.22 -3.72
C THR A 171 29.60 -18.31 -3.33
N SER A 172 29.50 -18.65 -2.03
CA SER A 172 28.59 -19.68 -1.53
C SER A 172 27.11 -19.29 -1.67
N GLN A 173 26.75 -18.00 -1.57
CA GLN A 173 25.35 -17.54 -1.73
C GLN A 173 24.82 -17.74 -3.16
N TYR A 174 25.72 -17.95 -4.13
CA TYR A 174 25.38 -18.13 -5.54
C TYR A 174 25.39 -19.61 -5.96
N THR A 175 26.02 -20.48 -5.16
CA THR A 175 26.22 -21.90 -5.48
C THR A 175 25.47 -22.83 -4.54
N ASP A 176 25.45 -22.53 -3.24
CA ASP A 176 24.89 -23.40 -2.20
C ASP A 176 23.92 -22.64 -1.29
N GLY A 177 24.42 -21.73 -0.46
CA GLY A 177 23.64 -20.97 0.52
C GLY A 177 24.55 -20.35 1.59
N VAL A 178 24.16 -20.44 2.86
CA VAL A 178 24.89 -19.85 3.99
C VAL A 178 25.19 -20.89 5.05
N ARG A 179 26.43 -20.94 5.52
CA ARG A 179 26.82 -21.77 6.67
C ARG A 179 26.53 -21.02 7.97
N ILE A 180 26.11 -21.75 9.00
CA ILE A 180 25.73 -21.19 10.31
C ILE A 180 26.84 -21.53 11.32
N GLU A 181 27.32 -20.51 12.05
CA GLU A 181 28.32 -20.65 13.10
C GLU A 181 27.79 -21.53 14.23
N LYS A 182 28.70 -22.28 14.86
CA LYS A 182 28.37 -23.27 15.91
C LYS A 182 27.57 -22.69 17.08
N GLU A 183 27.81 -21.43 17.42
CA GLU A 183 27.12 -20.74 18.52
C GLU A 183 25.61 -20.62 18.30
N TYR A 184 25.15 -20.57 17.04
CA TYR A 184 23.72 -20.44 16.71
C TYR A 184 23.02 -21.78 16.50
N HIS A 185 23.73 -22.92 16.50
CA HIS A 185 23.16 -24.24 16.18
C HIS A 185 22.02 -24.64 17.13
N ASN A 186 22.20 -24.43 18.44
CA ASN A 186 21.17 -24.78 19.43
C ASN A 186 19.95 -23.86 19.38
N ILE A 187 20.15 -22.63 18.88
CA ILE A 187 19.08 -21.62 18.75
C ILE A 187 18.24 -21.94 17.51
N LEU A 188 18.89 -22.17 16.38
CA LEU A 188 18.20 -22.39 15.10
C LEU A 188 17.74 -23.84 14.89
N ASN A 189 18.31 -24.79 15.63
CA ASN A 189 17.96 -26.21 15.60
C ASN A 189 17.78 -26.81 17.00
N PRO A 190 16.81 -26.33 17.79
CA PRO A 190 16.64 -26.74 19.17
C PRO A 190 16.15 -28.19 19.27
N PHE A 191 16.90 -29.03 19.98
CA PHE A 191 16.62 -30.45 20.17
C PHE A 191 15.26 -30.70 20.83
N GLY A 192 14.53 -31.73 20.36
CA GLY A 192 13.24 -32.12 20.93
C GLY A 192 12.06 -31.22 20.55
N THR A 193 12.25 -30.25 19.65
CA THR A 193 11.18 -29.37 19.16
C THR A 193 10.69 -29.81 17.78
N LYS A 194 9.52 -29.31 17.35
CA LYS A 194 9.00 -29.50 15.98
C LYS A 194 9.89 -28.90 14.90
N PHE A 195 10.86 -28.05 15.27
CA PHE A 195 11.81 -27.45 14.35
C PHE A 195 13.11 -28.26 14.28
N TYR A 196 13.30 -29.27 15.13
CA TYR A 196 14.54 -30.03 15.12
C TYR A 196 14.78 -30.74 13.77
N THR A 197 15.98 -30.60 13.25
CA THR A 197 16.48 -31.26 12.03
C THR A 197 17.58 -32.22 12.44
N GLU A 198 17.39 -33.49 12.13
CA GLU A 198 18.36 -34.54 12.39
C GLU A 198 19.60 -34.41 11.50
N ARG A 199 20.72 -34.94 11.98
CA ARG A 199 21.95 -34.99 11.20
C ARG A 199 21.77 -35.81 9.93
N GLY A 200 22.21 -35.27 8.80
CA GLY A 200 21.99 -35.83 7.47
C GLY A 200 20.70 -35.36 6.79
N SER A 201 19.82 -34.67 7.53
CA SER A 201 18.49 -34.26 7.07
C SER A 201 18.38 -32.75 6.84
N ALA A 202 17.26 -32.33 6.26
CA ALA A 202 16.91 -30.94 6.04
C ALA A 202 15.44 -30.70 6.36
N ARG A 203 15.11 -29.49 6.85
CA ARG A 203 13.73 -29.01 6.99
C ARG A 203 13.45 -27.89 5.99
N PRO A 204 12.25 -27.86 5.37
CA PRO A 204 11.86 -26.75 4.51
C PRO A 204 11.67 -25.48 5.34
N ILE A 205 12.14 -24.36 4.81
CA ILE A 205 12.00 -23.04 5.42
C ILE A 205 11.63 -22.01 4.33
N LYS A 206 11.14 -20.86 4.75
CA LYS A 206 10.95 -19.69 3.91
C LYS A 206 11.92 -18.58 4.30
N VAL A 207 12.44 -17.86 3.32
CA VAL A 207 13.34 -16.73 3.51
C VAL A 207 12.73 -15.49 2.88
N MET A 208 12.49 -14.45 3.67
CA MET A 208 12.19 -13.11 3.16
C MET A 208 13.50 -12.38 2.89
N PHE A 209 13.73 -12.00 1.64
CA PHE A 209 14.89 -11.22 1.20
C PHE A 209 14.47 -10.23 0.13
N ASN A 210 14.93 -8.98 0.23
CA ASN A 210 14.55 -7.91 -0.70
C ASN A 210 13.03 -7.81 -0.94
N ASN A 211 12.25 -7.88 0.16
CA ASN A 211 10.78 -7.86 0.18
C ASN A 211 10.09 -8.97 -0.65
N LYS A 212 10.80 -10.06 -0.93
CA LYS A 212 10.26 -11.26 -1.60
C LYS A 212 10.47 -12.48 -0.73
N ILE A 213 9.57 -13.45 -0.83
CA ILE A 213 9.63 -14.71 -0.07
C ILE A 213 10.13 -15.81 -0.98
N PHE A 214 11.10 -16.57 -0.51
CA PHE A 214 11.74 -17.66 -1.25
C PHE A 214 11.73 -18.97 -0.45
N ASP A 215 11.61 -20.09 -1.16
CA ASP A 215 11.85 -21.41 -0.58
C ASP A 215 13.34 -21.65 -0.33
N ALA A 216 13.65 -22.23 0.81
CA ALA A 216 15.00 -22.64 1.20
C ALA A 216 14.93 -23.87 2.12
N GLU A 217 16.08 -24.39 2.52
CA GLU A 217 16.17 -25.52 3.45
C GLU A 217 17.14 -25.21 4.57
N TYR A 218 16.76 -25.49 5.82
CA TYR A 218 17.70 -25.54 6.92
C TYR A 218 18.23 -26.97 7.04
N ARG A 219 19.55 -27.16 6.96
CA ARG A 219 20.20 -28.47 6.84
C ARG A 219 21.16 -28.72 7.98
N TYR A 220 21.18 -29.96 8.48
CA TYR A 220 22.25 -30.48 9.33
C TYR A 220 23.06 -31.50 8.52
N GLU A 221 24.27 -31.14 8.12
CA GLU A 221 25.19 -31.95 7.32
C GLU A 221 25.61 -33.24 8.04
N GLY A 222 25.62 -34.35 7.30
CA GLY A 222 25.99 -35.68 7.79
C GLY A 222 27.50 -35.95 7.90
N GLN A 223 28.36 -34.97 7.61
CA GLN A 223 29.81 -35.18 7.52
C GLN A 223 30.47 -35.40 8.89
N LEU A 224 31.44 -36.32 8.98
CA LEU A 224 32.10 -36.74 10.23
C LEU A 224 33.02 -35.68 10.84
N ASP A 225 33.48 -34.72 10.03
CA ASP A 225 34.36 -33.64 10.45
C ASP A 225 33.62 -32.59 11.29
N LYS A 226 33.70 -32.71 12.61
CA LYS A 226 33.12 -31.76 13.58
C LYS A 226 33.81 -30.38 13.58
N SER A 227 34.95 -30.21 12.90
CA SER A 227 35.64 -28.92 12.85
C SER A 227 34.89 -27.92 11.96
N LYS A 228 34.24 -28.41 10.90
CA LYS A 228 33.44 -27.61 9.96
C LYS A 228 32.05 -27.31 10.51
N GLU A 229 31.49 -26.17 10.09
CA GLU A 229 30.10 -25.81 10.38
C GLU A 229 29.17 -26.84 9.75
N LEU A 230 28.47 -27.58 10.62
CA LEU A 230 27.60 -28.68 10.23
C LEU A 230 26.18 -28.24 9.90
N GLN A 231 25.81 -26.97 10.10
CA GLN A 231 24.45 -26.51 9.83
C GLN A 231 24.47 -25.36 8.81
N SER A 232 23.49 -25.33 7.91
CA SER A 232 23.43 -24.39 6.79
C SER A 232 22.00 -24.05 6.39
N ILE A 233 21.81 -22.86 5.81
CA ILE A 233 20.60 -22.49 5.06
C ILE A 233 20.93 -22.63 3.58
N ARG A 234 20.32 -23.61 2.92
CA ARG A 234 20.54 -23.91 1.50
C ARG A 234 19.57 -23.13 0.63
N PHE A 235 20.10 -22.43 -0.36
CA PHE A 235 19.31 -21.60 -1.25
C PHE A 235 18.78 -22.40 -2.43
N ARG A 236 17.52 -22.15 -2.79
CA ARG A 236 16.96 -22.56 -4.09
C ARG A 236 17.36 -21.57 -5.19
N LYS A 237 17.04 -21.92 -6.44
CA LYS A 237 17.47 -21.19 -7.64
C LYS A 237 16.99 -19.74 -7.61
N GLU A 238 15.79 -19.52 -7.12
CA GLU A 238 15.10 -18.24 -7.06
C GLU A 238 15.80 -17.30 -6.07
N LEU A 239 16.12 -17.79 -4.87
CA LEU A 239 16.85 -17.01 -3.86
C LEU A 239 18.27 -16.67 -4.32
N LYS A 240 18.98 -17.61 -4.96
CA LYS A 240 20.30 -17.36 -5.57
C LYS A 240 20.24 -16.25 -6.62
N SER A 241 19.20 -16.29 -7.45
CA SER A 241 18.99 -15.30 -8.52
C SER A 241 18.71 -13.91 -7.93
N GLU A 242 17.93 -13.84 -6.85
CA GLU A 242 17.69 -12.57 -6.15
C GLU A 242 18.95 -12.04 -5.46
N PHE A 243 19.74 -12.91 -4.80
CA PHE A 243 21.04 -12.53 -4.25
C PHE A 243 21.96 -11.94 -5.32
N LYS A 244 22.01 -12.54 -6.52
CA LYS A 244 22.79 -11.99 -7.64
C LYS A 244 22.28 -10.65 -8.14
N ARG A 245 20.97 -10.37 -8.01
CA ARG A 245 20.39 -9.09 -8.36
C ARG A 245 20.71 -8.00 -7.34
N VAL A 246 20.69 -8.34 -6.04
CA VAL A 246 20.96 -7.39 -4.95
C VAL A 246 22.46 -7.15 -4.78
N PHE A 247 23.27 -8.18 -4.93
CA PHE A 247 24.73 -8.16 -4.85
C PHE A 247 25.32 -8.64 -6.19
N PRO A 248 25.34 -7.77 -7.23
CA PRO A 248 25.92 -8.11 -8.52
C PRO A 248 27.44 -8.26 -8.45
N GLU A 249 28.07 -7.52 -7.54
CA GLU A 249 29.45 -7.69 -7.12
C GLU A 249 29.48 -8.59 -5.88
N LEU A 250 30.50 -9.46 -5.76
CA LEU A 250 30.69 -10.36 -4.61
C LEU A 250 31.18 -9.58 -3.37
N ASN A 251 30.46 -8.53 -3.00
CA ASN A 251 30.81 -7.64 -1.90
C ASN A 251 29.54 -7.19 -1.13
N GLY A 252 29.76 -6.78 0.11
CA GLY A 252 28.70 -6.30 1.00
C GLY A 252 28.34 -7.31 2.09
N THR A 253 27.52 -6.84 3.03
CA THR A 253 27.07 -7.61 4.18
C THR A 253 25.56 -7.77 4.18
N PHE A 254 25.11 -8.88 4.75
CA PHE A 254 23.70 -9.11 5.03
C PHE A 254 23.55 -9.75 6.41
N THR A 255 22.37 -9.57 7.00
CA THR A 255 22.05 -10.15 8.31
C THR A 255 20.97 -11.21 8.17
N ILE A 256 21.05 -12.24 9.00
CA ILE A 256 20.06 -13.32 9.10
C ILE A 256 19.41 -13.25 10.48
N GLN A 257 18.09 -13.26 10.50
CA GLN A 257 17.25 -13.43 11.69
C GLN A 257 16.16 -14.46 11.40
N TYR A 258 15.59 -15.09 12.42
CA TYR A 258 14.31 -15.77 12.29
C TYR A 258 13.17 -14.84 12.68
N GLY A 259 12.02 -15.03 12.05
CA GLY A 259 10.81 -14.27 12.30
C GLY A 259 10.02 -14.85 13.47
N TYR A 260 8.71 -15.02 13.30
CA TYR A 260 7.84 -15.56 14.36
C TYR A 260 8.22 -17.00 14.77
N ASP A 261 8.77 -17.78 13.84
CA ASP A 261 9.24 -19.13 14.13
C ASP A 261 10.50 -19.51 13.32
N LEU A 262 11.07 -20.68 13.64
CA LEU A 262 12.30 -21.19 13.04
C LEU A 262 12.14 -21.75 11.61
N ASN A 263 10.96 -21.65 11.01
CA ASN A 263 10.74 -21.94 9.59
C ASN A 263 10.68 -20.68 8.73
N HIS A 264 10.68 -19.48 9.32
CA HIS A 264 10.61 -18.21 8.61
C HIS A 264 11.84 -17.37 8.94
N PHE A 265 12.67 -17.08 7.95
CA PHE A 265 13.90 -16.31 8.10
C PHE A 265 13.83 -14.97 7.38
N VAL A 266 14.46 -13.96 7.94
CA VAL A 266 14.54 -12.59 7.43
C VAL A 266 15.97 -12.25 7.11
N PHE A 267 16.24 -11.99 5.84
CA PHE A 267 17.55 -11.57 5.36
C PHE A 267 17.49 -10.09 5.00
N THR A 268 18.41 -9.30 5.56
CA THR A 268 18.48 -7.84 5.31
C THR A 268 19.87 -7.48 4.83
N HIS A 269 19.99 -6.79 3.69
CA HIS A 269 21.28 -6.26 3.27
C HIS A 269 21.63 -5.02 4.10
N GLN A 270 22.87 -4.90 4.56
CA GLN A 270 23.36 -3.66 5.15
C GLN A 270 23.95 -2.81 4.03
N ALA A 271 23.46 -1.58 3.88
CA ALA A 271 24.08 -0.64 2.96
C ALA A 271 25.50 -0.36 3.46
N LYS A 272 26.51 -0.69 2.64
CA LYS A 272 27.88 -0.24 2.87
C LYS A 272 27.84 1.29 2.84
N GLU A 273 28.30 1.95 3.90
CA GLU A 273 28.53 3.40 3.86
C GLU A 273 29.51 3.67 2.72
N ILE A 274 29.04 4.37 1.68
CA ILE A 274 29.88 4.81 0.59
C ILE A 274 30.66 6.00 1.12
N TYR A 275 31.95 5.83 1.39
CA TYR A 275 32.88 6.95 1.54
C TYR A 275 33.02 7.59 0.16
N TYR A 276 32.45 8.79 -0.01
CA TYR A 276 32.67 9.59 -1.20
C TYR A 276 34.08 10.20 -1.08
N PRO A 277 35.03 9.90 -1.98
CA PRO A 277 36.21 10.72 -2.09
C PRO A 277 35.78 12.16 -2.39
N GLU A 278 36.30 13.11 -1.61
CA GLU A 278 36.06 14.53 -1.85
C GLU A 278 36.63 14.89 -3.23
N ASP A 279 35.77 15.56 -4.02
CA ASP A 279 36.07 16.31 -5.24
C ASP A 279 36.35 15.54 -6.54
N GLU A 280 35.27 15.20 -7.26
CA GLU A 280 35.18 15.49 -8.69
C GLU A 280 33.90 16.32 -8.95
N GLU A 281 34.11 17.62 -9.20
CA GLU A 281 33.04 18.56 -9.50
C GLU A 281 32.34 18.19 -10.82
N ASN A 282 31.01 18.14 -10.75
CA ASN A 282 30.02 18.22 -11.83
C ASN A 282 29.19 16.98 -12.18
N GLU A 283 29.30 15.86 -11.45
CA GLU A 283 28.35 14.74 -11.61
C GLU A 283 27.77 14.23 -10.28
N TYR A 284 26.46 14.45 -10.09
CA TYR A 284 25.70 13.95 -8.95
C TYR A 284 24.74 12.85 -9.39
N PHE A 285 24.89 11.64 -8.85
CA PHE A 285 23.91 10.57 -9.04
C PHE A 285 22.64 10.82 -8.21
N GLU A 286 21.62 11.43 -8.80
CA GLU A 286 20.26 11.49 -8.24
C GLU A 286 19.40 10.31 -8.74
N GLY A 287 18.52 9.75 -7.89
CA GLY A 287 17.56 8.71 -8.29
C GLY A 287 17.61 7.37 -7.52
N LYS A 288 18.50 7.22 -6.52
CA LYS A 288 18.45 6.05 -5.61
C LYS A 288 17.20 6.11 -4.74
N ILE A 289 16.41 5.04 -4.77
CA ILE A 289 15.22 4.86 -3.94
C ILE A 289 15.68 4.65 -2.48
N ALA A 290 15.48 5.67 -1.65
CA ALA A 290 15.67 5.60 -0.21
C ALA A 290 14.32 5.35 0.49
N PHE A 291 14.21 4.24 1.21
CA PHE A 291 13.00 3.90 1.95
C PHE A 291 12.98 4.62 3.30
N ARG A 292 11.94 5.42 3.54
CA ARG A 292 11.66 6.05 4.84
C ARG A 292 10.52 5.29 5.51
N LYS A 293 10.74 4.72 6.70
CA LYS A 293 9.68 4.07 7.48
C LYS A 293 8.56 5.08 7.77
N HIS A 294 7.36 4.88 7.21
CA HIS A 294 6.18 5.61 7.66
C HIS A 294 5.58 4.88 8.88
N ARG A 295 5.26 5.60 9.96
CA ARG A 295 4.20 5.17 10.91
C ARG A 295 2.99 5.98 10.53
N THR A 296 2.01 5.37 9.90
CA THR A 296 0.74 6.03 9.57
C THR A 296 -0.23 5.70 10.69
N ARG A 297 -0.48 6.65 11.60
CA ARG A 297 -1.72 6.65 12.39
C ARG A 297 -2.87 6.95 11.43
N GLU A 298 -3.97 6.22 11.54
CA GLU A 298 -5.15 6.42 10.70
C GLU A 298 -5.61 7.88 10.78
N ARG A 299 -5.56 8.58 9.65
CA ARG A 299 -6.05 9.95 9.51
C ARG A 299 -7.32 9.89 8.69
N ASN A 300 -8.44 10.32 9.24
CA ASN A 300 -9.70 10.36 8.50
C ASN A 300 -9.67 11.49 7.46
N PRO A 301 -9.60 11.20 6.14
CA PRO A 301 -9.47 12.23 5.10
C PRO A 301 -10.69 13.15 5.04
N LYS A 302 -11.84 12.72 5.58
CA LYS A 302 -13.06 13.53 5.67
C LYS A 302 -12.88 14.75 6.58
N VAL A 303 -12.00 14.68 7.58
CA VAL A 303 -11.73 15.80 8.51
C VAL A 303 -11.00 16.93 7.78
N ILE A 304 -9.99 16.59 6.96
CA ILE A 304 -9.25 17.57 6.15
C ILE A 304 -10.14 18.22 5.10
N LYS A 305 -10.99 17.44 4.42
CA LYS A 305 -11.95 17.97 3.45
C LYS A 305 -12.90 18.97 4.11
N LYS A 306 -13.51 18.60 5.24
CA LYS A 306 -14.41 19.48 6.00
C LYS A 306 -13.70 20.73 6.54
N ALA A 307 -12.43 20.61 6.93
CA ALA A 307 -11.63 21.74 7.37
C ALA A 307 -11.40 22.75 6.24
N LYS A 308 -11.06 22.29 5.03
CA LYS A 308 -10.94 23.14 3.84
C LYS A 308 -12.26 23.82 3.48
N GLU A 309 -13.37 23.07 3.45
CA GLU A 309 -14.71 23.61 3.17
C GLU A 309 -15.09 24.71 4.16
N ARG A 310 -14.87 24.47 5.47
CA ARG A 310 -15.09 25.47 6.51
C ARG A 310 -14.20 26.69 6.31
N PHE A 311 -12.90 26.48 6.06
CA PHE A 311 -11.93 27.55 5.87
C PHE A 311 -12.30 28.45 4.69
N MET A 312 -12.68 27.87 3.55
CA MET A 312 -13.16 28.62 2.40
C MET A 312 -14.45 29.38 2.70
N LYS A 313 -15.39 28.77 3.44
CA LYS A 313 -16.65 29.43 3.81
C LYS A 313 -16.44 30.70 4.65
N ILE A 314 -15.46 30.70 5.57
CA ILE A 314 -15.16 31.86 6.42
C ILE A 314 -14.23 32.88 5.74
N ASN A 315 -13.47 32.48 4.72
CA ASN A 315 -12.50 33.33 4.01
C ASN A 315 -12.96 33.71 2.59
N ASN A 316 -14.26 33.93 2.40
CA ASN A 316 -14.82 34.39 1.11
C ASN A 316 -14.45 33.50 -0.10
N GLY A 317 -14.38 32.19 0.10
CA GLY A 317 -14.03 31.20 -0.92
C GLY A 317 -12.53 31.01 -1.14
N ARG A 318 -11.67 31.69 -0.37
CA ARG A 318 -10.21 31.62 -0.52
C ARG A 318 -9.59 30.54 0.36
N LEU A 319 -8.48 29.98 -0.11
CA LEU A 319 -7.73 28.94 0.58
C LEU A 319 -6.24 29.30 0.58
N PHE A 320 -5.76 29.80 1.71
CA PHE A 320 -4.39 30.30 1.87
C PHE A 320 -3.78 29.82 3.19
N CYS A 321 -2.45 29.87 3.25
CA CYS A 321 -1.71 29.44 4.43
C CYS A 321 -1.92 30.39 5.60
N GLU A 322 -2.35 29.85 6.74
CA GLU A 322 -2.58 30.62 7.97
C GLU A 322 -1.29 31.18 8.57
N ALA A 323 -0.13 30.59 8.28
CA ALA A 323 1.16 31.06 8.79
C ALA A 323 1.80 32.17 7.92
N CYS A 324 1.77 32.03 6.59
CA CYS A 324 2.51 32.94 5.69
C CYS A 324 1.64 33.69 4.68
N GLY A 325 0.33 33.40 4.61
CA GLY A 325 -0.60 34.00 3.65
C GLY A 325 -0.45 33.49 2.21
N PHE A 326 0.37 32.47 1.97
CA PHE A 326 0.58 31.92 0.62
C PHE A 326 -0.70 31.24 0.11
N ASP A 327 -1.13 31.62 -1.09
CA ASP A 327 -2.32 31.12 -1.77
C ASP A 327 -1.89 30.41 -3.06
N PHE A 328 -2.16 29.10 -3.15
CA PHE A 328 -1.72 28.30 -4.29
C PHE A 328 -2.49 28.64 -5.56
N PHE A 329 -3.76 29.05 -5.45
CA PHE A 329 -4.55 29.42 -6.62
C PHE A 329 -4.07 30.76 -7.19
N GLU A 330 -3.78 31.74 -6.34
CA GLU A 330 -3.24 33.03 -6.78
C GLU A 330 -1.89 32.90 -7.51
N VAL A 331 -1.03 31.98 -7.06
CA VAL A 331 0.32 31.80 -7.63
C VAL A 331 0.35 30.84 -8.81
N TYR A 332 -0.45 29.76 -8.78
CA TYR A 332 -0.38 28.66 -9.76
C TYR A 332 -1.66 28.47 -10.58
N GLY A 333 -2.67 29.33 -10.41
CA GLY A 333 -3.96 29.24 -11.09
C GLY A 333 -4.72 27.96 -10.75
N GLU A 334 -5.44 27.40 -11.73
CA GLU A 334 -6.20 26.14 -11.58
C GLU A 334 -5.35 24.98 -11.03
N ARG A 335 -4.04 24.97 -11.30
CA ARG A 335 -3.13 23.93 -10.83
C ARG A 335 -2.94 23.94 -9.31
N GLY A 336 -3.18 25.09 -8.67
CA GLY A 336 -3.15 25.27 -7.23
C GLY A 336 -4.53 25.24 -6.56
N LYS A 337 -5.61 25.00 -7.32
CA LYS A 337 -6.97 24.97 -6.79
C LYS A 337 -7.14 23.87 -5.75
N ASP A 338 -7.77 24.21 -4.63
CA ASP A 338 -8.00 23.33 -3.46
C ASP A 338 -6.73 22.72 -2.84
N PHE A 339 -5.55 23.17 -3.27
CA PHE A 339 -4.27 22.65 -2.82
C PHE A 339 -3.77 23.40 -1.59
N ILE A 340 -3.85 22.75 -0.43
CA ILE A 340 -3.25 23.16 0.83
C ILE A 340 -3.21 21.95 1.76
N GLU A 341 -2.28 21.94 2.71
CA GLU A 341 -2.10 20.82 3.64
C GLU A 341 -2.78 21.12 4.98
N GLY A 342 -3.51 20.15 5.52
CA GLY A 342 -4.14 20.28 6.83
C GLY A 342 -3.22 19.75 7.94
N HIS A 343 -2.85 20.64 8.86
CA HIS A 343 -1.99 20.37 10.01
C HIS A 343 -2.82 20.27 11.28
N HIS A 344 -2.61 19.22 12.09
CA HIS A 344 -3.32 19.08 13.37
C HIS A 344 -2.65 19.97 14.42
N THR A 345 -3.39 20.90 15.01
CA THR A 345 -2.87 21.85 16.00
C THR A 345 -2.63 21.21 17.37
N LYS A 346 -3.30 20.08 17.67
CA LYS A 346 -2.94 19.15 18.74
C LYS A 346 -1.98 18.10 18.21
N PHE A 347 -0.84 17.91 18.86
CA PHE A 347 0.14 16.93 18.39
C PHE A 347 -0.42 15.52 18.45
N VAL A 348 -0.36 14.83 17.31
CA VAL A 348 -0.81 13.44 17.21
C VAL A 348 -0.08 12.54 18.21
N SER A 349 1.15 12.88 18.62
CA SER A 349 1.93 12.18 19.65
C SER A 349 1.28 12.18 21.05
N GLU A 350 0.40 13.13 21.35
CA GLU A 350 -0.26 13.29 22.65
C GLU A 350 -1.70 12.72 22.67
N LEU A 351 -2.19 12.19 21.55
CA LEU A 351 -3.52 11.61 21.43
C LEU A 351 -3.54 10.16 21.96
N SER A 352 -4.48 9.88 22.85
CA SER A 352 -4.82 8.57 23.39
C SER A 352 -5.74 7.80 22.44
N ASP A 353 -5.83 6.48 22.58
CA ASP A 353 -6.74 5.66 21.78
C ASP A 353 -8.20 6.10 22.03
N GLY A 354 -8.91 6.52 20.97
CA GLY A 354 -10.28 7.05 21.05
C GLY A 354 -10.43 8.59 21.07
N ASP A 355 -9.36 9.37 20.96
CA ASP A 355 -9.46 10.83 20.94
C ASP A 355 -10.14 11.37 19.67
N MET A 356 -11.18 12.20 19.85
CA MET A 356 -11.91 12.82 18.75
C MET A 356 -11.20 14.07 18.23
N THR A 357 -10.74 14.04 16.97
CA THR A 357 -10.24 15.23 16.27
C THR A 357 -11.40 16.06 15.75
N ARG A 358 -11.47 17.34 16.12
CA ARG A 358 -12.48 18.26 15.59
C ARG A 358 -11.97 18.98 14.34
N VAL A 359 -12.89 19.48 13.51
CA VAL A 359 -12.54 20.20 12.28
C VAL A 359 -11.80 21.50 12.60
N GLU A 360 -12.08 22.08 13.77
CA GLU A 360 -11.44 23.26 14.34
C GLU A 360 -9.99 23.03 14.77
N ASP A 361 -9.59 21.78 14.98
CA ASP A 361 -8.22 21.43 15.40
C ASP A 361 -7.28 21.25 14.19
N ILE A 362 -7.71 21.67 12.99
CA ILE A 362 -6.95 21.57 11.75
C ILE A 362 -6.65 22.97 11.20
N ALA A 363 -5.36 23.29 11.07
CA ALA A 363 -4.87 24.50 10.43
C ALA A 363 -4.45 24.24 8.97
N MET A 364 -4.69 25.20 8.08
CA MET A 364 -4.31 25.19 6.68
C MET A 364 -2.91 25.76 6.48
N LEU A 365 -1.95 24.92 6.12
CA LEU A 365 -0.56 25.31 5.88
C LEU A 365 -0.11 24.98 4.46
N CYS A 366 0.74 25.83 3.88
CA CYS A 366 1.44 25.47 2.64
C CYS A 366 2.52 24.42 2.90
N SER A 367 2.95 23.71 1.87
CA SER A 367 3.95 22.63 1.97
C SER A 367 5.26 23.08 2.62
N ASN A 368 5.66 24.35 2.43
CA ASN A 368 6.84 24.91 3.06
C ASN A 368 6.62 25.15 4.57
N CYS A 369 5.54 25.83 4.95
CA CYS A 369 5.23 26.08 6.37
C CYS A 369 4.95 24.78 7.13
N HIS A 370 4.26 23.82 6.50
CA HIS A 370 4.01 22.52 7.11
C HIS A 370 5.29 21.72 7.32
N ARG A 371 6.30 21.86 6.45
CA ARG A 371 7.64 21.31 6.72
C ARG A 371 8.39 22.08 7.81
N MET A 372 8.29 23.41 7.82
CA MET A 372 9.03 24.24 8.79
C MET A 372 8.54 24.07 10.22
N ILE A 373 7.24 23.83 10.41
CA ILE A 373 6.65 23.63 11.74
C ILE A 373 7.21 22.39 12.46
N HIS A 374 7.79 21.42 11.73
CA HIS A 374 8.32 20.15 12.25
C HIS A 374 9.86 20.04 12.26
N ARG A 375 10.61 21.09 11.91
CA ARG A 375 12.04 20.95 11.50
C ARG A 375 13.07 20.76 12.64
N LYS A 376 12.98 21.48 13.76
CA LYS A 376 14.02 21.45 14.84
C LYS A 376 13.47 21.60 16.27
N SER A 377 12.24 22.09 16.41
CA SER A 377 11.38 22.04 17.59
C SER A 377 9.97 22.27 17.06
N VAL A 378 8.95 21.60 17.60
CA VAL A 378 7.61 21.76 17.03
C VAL A 378 7.06 23.11 17.45
N LEU A 379 6.73 23.95 16.46
CA LEU A 379 6.16 25.28 16.69
C LEU A 379 4.64 25.19 16.61
N THR A 380 3.94 26.08 17.30
CA THR A 380 2.54 26.37 17.01
C THR A 380 2.42 27.17 15.71
N VAL A 381 1.24 27.13 15.09
CA VAL A 381 0.96 27.93 13.87
C VAL A 381 1.18 29.42 14.13
N SER A 382 0.82 29.91 15.32
CA SER A 382 1.01 31.31 15.71
C SER A 382 2.48 31.69 15.82
N GLU A 383 3.31 30.87 16.48
CA GLU A 383 4.75 31.13 16.59
C GLU A 383 5.45 31.12 15.23
N LEU A 384 5.02 30.23 14.33
CA LEU A 384 5.55 30.21 12.97
C LEU A 384 5.11 31.46 12.19
N ALA A 385 3.86 31.90 12.36
CA ALA A 385 3.34 33.11 11.72
C ALA A 385 4.12 34.36 12.16
N GLU A 386 4.37 34.53 13.46
CA GLU A 386 5.17 35.64 13.98
C GLU A 386 6.58 35.66 13.42
N LYS A 387 7.26 34.50 13.35
CA LYS A 387 8.61 34.40 12.79
C LYS A 387 8.65 34.76 11.30
N VAL A 388 7.66 34.30 10.54
CA VAL A 388 7.55 34.63 9.10
C VAL A 388 7.32 36.12 8.92
N GLU A 389 6.46 36.72 9.74
CA GLU A 389 6.14 38.14 9.67
C GLU A 389 7.34 39.02 10.09
N ASP A 390 8.07 38.65 11.13
CA ASP A 390 9.31 39.35 11.55
C ASP A 390 10.37 39.35 10.43
N ILE A 391 10.57 38.22 9.74
CA ILE A 391 11.49 38.17 8.59
C ILE A 391 10.97 38.97 7.40
N LYS A 392 9.66 38.93 7.12
CA LYS A 392 9.06 39.76 6.06
C LYS A 392 9.27 41.25 6.33
N ARG A 393 9.15 41.68 7.59
CA ARG A 393 9.42 43.07 8.01
C ARG A 393 10.90 43.43 7.83
N LYS A 394 11.82 42.56 8.27
CA LYS A 394 13.27 42.75 8.10
C LYS A 394 13.76 42.76 6.65
N LYS A 395 13.00 42.19 5.72
CA LYS A 395 13.29 42.22 4.27
C LYS A 395 12.62 43.39 3.53
N ARG A 396 11.65 44.04 4.16
CA ARG A 396 10.95 45.22 3.63
C ARG A 396 11.62 46.53 4.09
N LEU A 397 12.36 46.49 5.20
CA LEU A 397 13.43 47.42 5.54
C LEU A 397 14.69 47.02 4.76
#